data_AF-A0A6A7AQ35-F1
#
_entry.id   AF-A0A6A7AQ35-F1
#
_cell.length_a   1.000
_cell.length_b   1.000
_cell.length_c   1.000
_cell.angle_alpha   90.00
_cell.angle_beta   90.00
_cell.angle_gamma   90.00
#
_symmetry.space_group_name_H-M   'P 1'
#
loop_
_entity.id
_entity.type
_entity.pdbx_description
1 polymer ?
#
loop_
_entity_poly.entity_id
_entity_poly.type
_entity_poly.pdbx_seq_one_letter_code
_entity_poly.pdbx_strand_id
1 'polypeptide(L)' 'MPLLGLPAELIRHIYENDLQSECDLNALAQTSHFLYGCVNPFLYTHNTKSSGSSALSWAATHGVIDTARKSL' A
#
# COMPACT_ATOMS: atom_id res chain seq x y z
N MET A 1 15.39 -8.59 -11.45
CA MET A 1 15.46 -7.29 -10.75
C MET A 1 16.06 -7.49 -9.37
N PRO A 2 17.10 -6.73 -8.97
CA PRO A 2 17.81 -6.93 -7.69
C PRO A 2 16.92 -6.71 -6.46
N LEU A 3 15.91 -5.84 -6.55
CA LEU A 3 14.89 -5.64 -5.51
C LEU A 3 14.07 -6.89 -5.19
N LEU A 4 13.86 -7.80 -6.16
CA LEU A 4 13.11 -9.04 -5.95
C LEU A 4 13.90 -10.11 -5.18
N GLY A 5 15.21 -9.92 -5.00
CA GLY A 5 16.06 -10.81 -4.22
C GLY A 5 16.15 -10.42 -2.74
N LEU A 6 15.56 -9.29 -2.35
CA LEU A 6 15.56 -8.84 -0.96
C LEU A 6 14.42 -9.52 -0.17
N PRO A 7 14.67 -9.85 1.11
CA PRO A 7 13.61 -10.20 2.05
C PRO A 7 12.50 -9.14 2.09
N ALA A 8 11.25 -9.59 2.22
CA ALA A 8 10.08 -8.72 2.23
C ALA A 8 10.11 -7.69 3.39
N GLU A 9 10.80 -8.00 4.48
CA GLU A 9 10.98 -7.14 5.65
C GLU A 9 11.87 -5.92 5.33
N LEU A 10 12.93 -6.10 4.54
CA LEU A 10 13.81 -5.00 4.15
C LEU A 10 13.11 -4.09 3.15
N ILE A 11 12.40 -4.70 2.21
CA ILE A 11 11.56 -4.01 1.24
C ILE A 11 10.52 -3.14 1.95
N ARG A 12 9.83 -3.70 2.94
CA ARG A 12 8.89 -2.98 3.80
C ARG A 12 9.56 -1.83 4.54
N HIS A 13 10.72 -2.06 5.15
CA HIS A 13 11.42 -1.04 5.92
C HIS A 13 11.80 0.16 5.05
N ILE A 14 12.23 -0.08 3.81
CA ILE A 14 12.51 0.99 2.84
C ILE A 14 11.22 1.78 2.56
N TYR A 15 10.10 1.11 2.32
CA TYR A 15 8.84 1.80 2.02
C TYR A 15 8.28 2.59 3.19
N GLU A 16 8.29 2.04 4.41
CA GLU A 16 7.78 2.73 5.59
C GLU A 16 8.56 4.00 5.95
N ASN A 17 9.87 4.02 5.66
CA ASN A 17 10.73 5.14 6.04
C ASN A 17 10.97 6.12 4.88
N ASP A 18 11.20 5.63 3.67
CA ASP A 18 11.68 6.44 2.54
C ASP A 18 10.56 6.86 1.56
N LEU A 19 9.43 6.14 1.50
CA LEU A 19 8.31 6.47 0.61
C LEU A 19 7.07 6.92 1.40
N GLN A 20 7.00 8.23 1.68
CA GLN A 20 5.84 8.88 2.33
C GLN A 20 4.68 9.17 1.36
N SER A 21 4.88 8.96 0.06
CA SER A 21 3.89 9.25 -0.99
C SER A 21 3.08 8.00 -1.33
N GLU A 22 1.79 7.99 -0.99
CA GLU A 22 0.85 6.91 -1.36
C GLU A 22 0.82 6.67 -2.88
N CYS A 23 0.98 7.73 -3.68
CA CYS A 23 1.01 7.63 -5.14
C CYS A 23 2.22 6.82 -5.64
N ASP A 24 3.41 7.06 -5.07
CA ASP A 24 4.63 6.37 -5.47
C ASP A 24 4.61 4.90 -5.04
N LEU A 25 4.07 4.63 -3.83
CA LEU A 25 3.84 3.26 -3.34
C LEU A 25 2.88 2.50 -4.25
N ASN A 26 1.79 3.14 -4.69
CA ASN A 26 0.83 2.53 -5.61
C ASN A 26 1.42 2.28 -7.01
N ALA A 27 2.21 3.23 -7.54
CA ALA A 27 2.89 3.04 -8.81
C ALA A 27 3.85 1.84 -8.74
N LEU A 28 4.57 1.70 -7.62
CA LEU A 28 5.52 0.61 -7.42
C LEU A 28 4.83 -0.74 -7.21
N ALA A 29 3.73 -0.79 -6.47
CA ALA A 29 2.91 -1.99 -6.30
C ALA A 29 2.42 -2.56 -7.65
N GLN A 30 2.18 -1.71 -8.64
CA GLN A 30 1.74 -2.12 -9.98
C GLN A 30 2.86 -2.69 -10.87
N THR A 31 4.14 -2.60 -10.45
CA THR A 31 5.28 -3.06 -11.28
C THR A 31 5.55 -4.57 -11.20
N SER A 32 5.12 -5.25 -10.12
CA SER A 32 5.38 -6.68 -9.93
C SER A 32 4.39 -7.28 -8.94
N HIS A 33 3.96 -8.52 -9.17
CA HIS A 33 3.14 -9.27 -8.22
C HIS A 33 3.79 -9.42 -6.83
N PHE A 34 5.11 -9.59 -6.78
CA PHE A 34 5.83 -9.70 -5.51
C PHE A 34 5.80 -8.38 -4.74
N LEU A 35 6.05 -7.27 -5.44
CA LEU A 35 5.98 -5.94 -4.85
C LEU A 35 4.54 -5.61 -4.45
N TYR A 36 3.54 -5.93 -5.28
CA TYR A 36 2.14 -5.80 -4.92
C TYR A 36 1.83 -6.49 -3.58
N GLY A 37 2.25 -7.75 -3.41
CA GLY A 37 2.07 -8.48 -2.16
C GLY A 37 2.78 -7.84 -0.97
N CYS A 38 3.96 -7.26 -1.21
CA CYS A 38 4.74 -6.62 -0.17
C CYS A 38 4.20 -5.24 0.23
N VAL A 39 3.78 -4.38 -0.71
CA VAL A 39 3.50 -2.96 -0.45
C VAL A 39 2.00 -2.67 -0.31
N ASN A 40 1.14 -3.43 -0.98
CA ASN A 40 -0.30 -3.14 -1.01
C ASN A 40 -0.98 -3.17 0.37
N PRO A 41 -0.61 -4.05 1.33
CA PRO A 41 -1.13 -3.97 2.71
C PRO A 41 -0.74 -2.67 3.43
N PHE A 42 0.44 -2.11 3.10
CA PHE A 42 0.95 -0.89 3.72
C PHE A 42 0.22 0.35 3.22
N LEU A 43 -0.21 0.38 1.96
CA LEU A 43 -1.04 1.47 1.43
C LEU A 43 -2.28 1.71 2.29
N TYR A 44 -2.97 0.64 2.68
CA TYR A 44 -4.16 0.76 3.51
C TYR A 44 -3.85 1.15 4.96
N THR A 45 -2.78 0.59 5.53
CA THR A 45 -2.35 0.92 6.90
C THR A 45 -1.84 2.36 7.01
N HIS A 46 -1.18 2.86 5.96
CA HIS A 46 -0.72 4.24 5.89
C HIS A 46 -1.91 5.19 5.71
N ASN A 47 -2.87 4.81 4.87
CA ASN A 47 -4.06 5.62 4.63
C ASN A 47 -4.91 5.81 5.90
N THR A 48 -5.03 4.78 6.75
CA THR A 48 -5.72 4.90 8.04
C THR A 48 -4.97 5.79 9.03
N LYS A 49 -3.63 5.71 9.07
CA LYS A 49 -2.79 6.47 10.02
C LYS A 49 -2.55 7.93 9.62
N SER A 50 -2.37 8.22 8.34
CA SER A 50 -1.88 9.52 7.86
C SER A 50 -2.90 10.25 6.99
N SER A 51 -3.75 9.53 6.28
CA SER A 51 -4.72 10.09 5.33
C SER A 51 -6.15 10.07 5.86
N GLY A 52 -6.33 9.87 7.17
CA GLY A 52 -7.62 9.93 7.84
C GLY A 52 -8.62 8.87 7.35
N SER A 53 -8.15 7.71 6.89
CA SER A 53 -8.99 6.67 6.30
C SER A 53 -9.75 7.12 5.06
N SER A 54 -9.17 8.02 4.26
CA SER A 54 -9.77 8.51 3.01
C SER A 54 -10.09 7.39 2.02
N ALA A 55 -9.30 6.30 1.99
CA ALA A 55 -9.56 5.13 1.16
C ALA A 55 -10.83 4.38 1.61
N LEU A 56 -11.07 4.28 2.93
CA LEU A 56 -12.30 3.70 3.46
C LEU A 56 -13.51 4.57 3.12
N SER A 57 -13.40 5.89 3.29
CA SER A 57 -14.46 6.85 2.94
C SER A 57 -14.79 6.81 1.44
N TRP A 58 -13.77 6.78 0.59
CA TRP A 58 -13.93 6.64 -0.85
C TRP A 58 -14.60 5.32 -1.21
N ALA A 59 -14.16 4.20 -0.62
CA ALA A 59 -14.71 2.88 -0.87
C ALA A 59 -16.16 2.76 -0.40
N ALA A 60 -16.51 3.34 0.75
CA ALA A 60 -17.88 3.41 1.25
C ALA A 60 -18.78 4.24 0.32
N THR A 61 -18.28 5.37 -0.19
CA THR A 61 -19.01 6.24 -1.12
C THR A 61 -19.29 5.57 -2.46
N HIS A 62 -18.34 4.77 -2.96
CA HIS A 62 -18.43 4.14 -4.29
C HIS A 62 -18.90 2.67 -4.26
N GLY A 63 -19.20 2.11 -3.07
CA GLY A 63 -19.66 0.73 -2.92
C GLY A 63 -18.58 -0.33 -3.21
N VAL A 64 -17.29 0.02 -3.09
CA VAL A 64 -16.18 -0.88 -3.40
C VAL A 64 -15.80 -1.71 -2.18
N ILE A 65 -16.51 -2.83 -1.97
CA ILE A 65 -16.43 -3.67 -0.76
C ILE A 65 -15.00 -4.20 -0.51
N ASP A 66 -14.30 -4.65 -1.55
CA ASP A 66 -12.95 -5.20 -1.38
C ASP A 66 -11.93 -4.16 -0.91
N THR A 67 -12.04 -2.93 -1.39
CA THR A 67 -11.20 -1.82 -0.93
C THR A 67 -11.58 -1.43 0.49
N ALA A 68 -12.88 -1.31 0.79
CA ALA A 68 -13.35 -1.02 2.14
C ALA A 68 -12.84 -2.04 3.16
N ARG A 69 -12.90 -3.34 2.83
CA ARG A 69 -12.42 -4.42 3.71
C ARG A 69 -10.91 -4.39 3.94
N LYS A 70 -10.13 -3.96 2.95
CA LYS A 70 -8.68 -3.79 3.09
C LYS A 70 -8.30 -2.54 3.88
N SER A 71 -9.19 -1.55 3.92
CA SER A 71 -9.04 -0.27 4.63
C SER A 71 -9.60 -0.24 6.06
N LEU A 72 -10.17 -1.35 6.54
CA LEU A 72 -10.61 -1.54 7.94
C LEU A 72 -9.41 -1.95 8.82
#